data_AF-A0A5Q5CFG4-F1
#
_entry.id   AF-A0A5Q5CFG4-F1
#
_cell.length_a   1.000
_cell.length_b   1.000
_cell.length_c   1.000
_cell.angle_alpha   90.00
_cell.angle_beta   90.00
_cell.angle_gamma   90.00
#
_symmetry.space_group_name_H-M   'P 1'
#
loop_
_entity.id
_entity.type
_entity.pdbx_description
1 polymer ?
#
loop_
_entity_poly.entity_id
_entity_poly.type
_entity_poly.pdbx_seq_one_letter_code
_entity_poly.pdbx_strand_id
1 'polypeptide(L)'
;MIGNQWRGEGMFLQTSLGGRLVQWLLLLLGIPIGVAANFCFQWLWTVLRWSADRIDIAGVWGERIHSGHERQCSVGKISYDIWRTRWTFDGTNYHDDGRPFCHWRTISSYLDRHNKVFYYIFLNTQEEEAHAGYTGFGIVHLHKVEKKWVPVRGAFAAGNPGESFRSHSMVRLESVPENRDQARELFRQKLGLPNPPGSSTDQGA
;
A
#
# COMPACT_ATOMS: atom_id res chain seq x y z
N MET A 1 55.88 -86.04 0.90
CA MET A 1 54.65 -85.62 0.21
C MET A 1 53.60 -85.39 1.30
N ILE A 2 53.58 -84.19 1.90
CA ILE A 2 52.76 -83.02 1.54
C ILE A 2 51.27 -83.35 1.52
N GLY A 3 50.53 -82.80 2.49
CA GLY A 3 49.08 -82.88 2.58
C GLY A 3 48.49 -82.13 3.78
N ASN A 4 49.01 -80.94 4.10
CA ASN A 4 48.27 -79.95 4.91
C ASN A 4 47.07 -79.47 4.07
N GLN A 5 45.90 -79.24 4.65
CA GLN A 5 45.55 -77.92 5.18
C GLN A 5 44.01 -77.65 5.19
N TRP A 6 43.44 -77.60 6.40
CA TRP A 6 42.47 -76.62 6.91
C TRP A 6 41.03 -76.50 6.36
N ARG A 7 40.09 -76.72 7.30
CA ARG A 7 38.74 -76.14 7.31
C ARG A 7 38.84 -74.61 7.28
N GLY A 8 38.20 -73.99 6.31
CA GLY A 8 37.89 -72.56 6.30
C GLY A 8 36.39 -72.35 6.47
N GLU A 9 35.88 -72.45 7.70
CA GLU A 9 34.62 -71.81 8.08
C GLU A 9 34.89 -70.30 8.23
N GLY A 10 34.85 -69.61 7.09
CA GLY A 10 34.94 -68.16 6.99
C GLY A 10 33.57 -67.52 7.25
N MET A 11 33.32 -67.31 8.53
CA MET A 11 32.41 -66.34 9.15
C MET A 11 32.14 -65.08 8.30
N PHE A 12 31.06 -65.08 7.51
CA PHE A 12 30.46 -63.88 6.93
C PHE A 12 29.41 -63.32 7.89
N LEU A 13 29.87 -62.62 8.93
CA LEU A 13 29.01 -61.83 9.82
C LEU A 13 29.69 -60.50 10.13
N GLN A 14 29.82 -59.65 9.11
CA GLN A 14 30.08 -58.24 9.31
C GLN A 14 29.51 -57.46 8.13
N THR A 15 28.38 -56.78 8.33
CA THR A 15 27.95 -55.53 7.62
C THR A 15 26.50 -55.09 7.90
N SER A 16 25.77 -55.60 8.90
CA SER A 16 24.39 -55.07 9.17
C SER A 16 24.34 -53.88 10.14
N LEU A 17 25.33 -53.73 11.03
CA LEU A 17 25.35 -52.68 12.07
C LEU A 17 25.86 -51.33 11.56
N GLY A 18 26.90 -51.32 10.71
CA GLY A 18 27.46 -50.08 10.15
C GLY A 18 26.50 -49.35 9.21
N GLY A 19 25.75 -50.09 8.39
CA GLY A 19 24.78 -49.51 7.45
C GLY A 19 23.60 -48.82 8.14
N ARG A 20 23.09 -49.39 9.23
CA ARG A 20 22.00 -48.79 10.03
C ARG A 20 22.46 -47.52 10.73
N LEU A 21 23.67 -47.50 11.27
CA LEU A 21 24.23 -46.33 11.97
C LEU A 21 24.47 -45.16 11.01
N VAL A 22 24.95 -45.44 9.78
CA VAL A 22 25.06 -44.46 8.70
C VAL A 22 23.68 -43.95 8.26
N GLN A 23 22.67 -44.81 8.13
CA GLN A 23 21.29 -44.37 7.83
C GLN A 23 20.71 -43.45 8.90
N TRP A 24 20.89 -43.78 10.19
CA TRP A 24 20.43 -42.93 11.29
C TRP A 24 21.14 -41.58 11.32
N LEU A 25 22.46 -41.55 11.06
CA LEU A 25 23.23 -40.31 10.94
C LEU A 25 22.75 -39.45 9.76
N LEU A 26 22.49 -40.06 8.60
CA LEU A 26 21.97 -39.35 7.43
C LEU A 26 20.56 -38.77 7.68
N LEU A 27 19.70 -39.46 8.42
CA LEU A 27 18.39 -38.95 8.81
C LEU A 27 18.50 -37.81 9.83
N LEU A 28 19.36 -37.97 10.84
CA LEU A 28 19.60 -36.95 11.87
C LEU A 28 20.21 -35.67 11.31
N LEU A 29 21.00 -35.74 10.24
CA LEU A 29 21.53 -34.59 9.53
C LEU A 29 20.57 -34.06 8.45
N GLY A 30 19.91 -34.96 7.72
CA GLY A 30 19.03 -34.62 6.60
C GLY A 30 17.78 -33.86 7.02
N ILE A 31 17.17 -34.20 8.17
CA ILE A 31 15.97 -33.51 8.67
C ILE A 31 16.27 -32.05 9.02
N PRO A 32 17.28 -31.72 9.87
CA PRO A 32 17.64 -30.32 10.15
C PRO A 32 18.03 -29.54 8.90
N ILE A 33 18.81 -30.15 7.99
CA ILE A 33 19.20 -29.51 6.73
C ILE A 33 17.96 -29.21 5.87
N GLY A 34 17.02 -30.15 5.75
CA GLY A 34 15.78 -29.97 5.02
C GLY A 34 14.90 -28.86 5.61
N VAL A 35 14.77 -28.82 6.95
CA VAL A 35 14.03 -27.76 7.66
C VAL A 35 14.69 -26.40 7.47
N ALA A 36 16.02 -26.31 7.60
CA ALA A 36 16.77 -25.08 7.39
C ALA A 36 16.67 -24.60 5.93
N ALA A 37 16.78 -25.50 4.95
CA ALA A 37 16.64 -25.19 3.54
C ALA A 37 15.23 -24.66 3.21
N ASN A 38 14.18 -25.29 3.75
CA ASN A 38 12.81 -24.82 3.60
C ASN A 38 12.60 -23.44 4.24
N PHE A 39 13.13 -23.21 5.45
CA PHE A 39 13.08 -21.91 6.11
C PHE A 39 13.80 -20.83 5.29
N CYS A 40 15.02 -21.10 4.84
CA CYS A 40 15.78 -20.18 3.98
C CYS A 40 15.05 -19.88 2.67
N PHE A 41 14.46 -20.89 2.03
CA PHE A 41 13.68 -20.72 0.81
C PHE A 41 12.45 -19.84 1.04
N GLN A 42 11.68 -20.10 2.10
CA GLN A 42 10.51 -19.28 2.43
C GLN A 42 10.89 -17.84 2.80
N TRP A 43 11.98 -17.66 3.55
CA TRP A 43 12.50 -16.33 3.89
C TRP A 43 12.94 -15.58 2.64
N LEU A 44 13.76 -16.20 1.77
CA LEU A 44 14.23 -15.60 0.53
C LEU A 44 13.05 -15.24 -0.38
N TRP A 45 12.07 -16.13 -0.51
CA TRP A 45 10.89 -15.88 -1.32
C TRP A 45 10.03 -14.74 -0.73
N THR A 46 9.93 -14.64 0.60
CA THR A 46 9.24 -13.52 1.26
C THR A 46 9.95 -12.19 0.99
N VAL A 47 11.28 -12.15 1.11
CA VAL A 47 12.10 -10.95 0.82
C VAL A 47 11.98 -10.55 -0.65
N LEU A 48 12.05 -11.52 -1.56
CA LEU A 48 11.90 -11.27 -3.00
C LEU A 48 10.49 -10.74 -3.33
N ARG A 49 9.41 -11.30 -2.77
CA ARG A 49 8.04 -10.75 -2.92
C ARG A 49 7.93 -9.32 -2.37
N TRP A 50 8.53 -9.04 -1.21
CA TRP A 50 8.57 -7.71 -0.64
C TRP A 50 9.31 -6.70 -1.53
N SER A 51 10.36 -7.14 -2.21
CA SER A 51 11.11 -6.30 -3.14
C SER A 51 10.38 -6.05 -4.48
N ALA A 52 9.57 -7.00 -4.93
CA ALA A 52 8.81 -6.93 -6.17
C ALA A 52 7.54 -6.05 -6.07
N ASP A 53 6.96 -5.94 -4.88
CA ASP A 53 5.74 -5.15 -4.60
C ASP A 53 6.06 -3.91 -3.74
N ARG A 54 6.88 -3.00 -4.27
CA ARG A 54 7.09 -1.70 -3.61
C ARG A 54 5.80 -0.87 -3.67
N ILE A 55 5.22 -0.57 -2.51
CA ILE A 55 4.08 0.34 -2.38
C ILE A 55 4.61 1.74 -2.03
N ASP A 56 4.36 2.71 -2.91
CA ASP A 56 4.79 4.11 -2.78
C ASP A 56 3.55 4.99 -2.68
N ILE A 57 2.93 4.99 -1.50
CA ILE A 57 1.75 5.81 -1.21
C ILE A 57 2.11 7.12 -0.52
N ALA A 58 3.31 7.22 0.07
CA ALA A 58 3.73 8.40 0.83
C ALA A 58 3.89 9.63 -0.09
N GLY A 59 3.32 10.76 0.32
CA GLY A 59 3.44 12.01 -0.44
C GLY A 59 2.18 12.85 -0.38
N VAL A 60 2.19 13.93 -1.17
CA VAL A 60 1.02 14.81 -1.35
C VAL A 60 0.28 14.37 -2.61
N TRP A 61 -1.03 14.34 -2.52
CA TRP A 61 -1.94 13.85 -3.54
C TRP A 61 -3.07 14.84 -3.73
N GLY A 62 -3.29 15.23 -4.99
CA GLY A 62 -4.45 16.00 -5.41
C GLY A 62 -5.54 15.06 -5.86
N GLU A 63 -6.78 15.31 -5.46
CA GLU A 63 -7.94 14.51 -5.77
C GLU A 63 -8.93 15.33 -6.59
N ARG A 64 -9.41 14.76 -7.69
CA ARG A 64 -10.52 15.32 -8.48
C ARG A 64 -11.75 14.45 -8.35
N ILE A 65 -12.80 14.97 -7.76
CA ILE A 65 -14.10 14.32 -7.60
C ILE A 65 -14.92 14.51 -8.88
N HIS A 66 -15.45 13.43 -9.43
CA HIS A 66 -16.17 13.46 -10.71
C HIS A 66 -17.65 13.88 -10.56
N SER A 67 -18.22 13.72 -9.37
CA SER A 67 -19.63 13.97 -9.08
C SER A 67 -19.77 15.07 -8.01
N GLY A 68 -19.87 16.33 -8.43
CA GLY A 68 -20.07 17.47 -7.55
C GLY A 68 -20.13 18.79 -8.31
N HIS A 69 -20.89 19.77 -7.82
CA HIS A 69 -21.10 21.05 -8.52
C HIS A 69 -20.24 22.21 -8.00
N GLU A 70 -19.60 22.10 -6.83
CA GLU A 70 -18.87 23.24 -6.22
C GLU A 70 -17.66 22.83 -5.34
N ARG A 71 -17.33 21.54 -5.32
CA ARG A 71 -16.33 20.92 -4.42
C ARG A 71 -15.65 19.75 -5.13
N GLN A 72 -15.01 20.03 -6.26
CA GLN A 72 -14.43 18.99 -7.10
C GLN A 72 -12.98 18.66 -6.74
N CYS A 73 -12.32 19.49 -5.93
CA CYS A 73 -10.90 19.36 -5.67
C CYS A 73 -10.59 19.15 -4.19
N SER A 74 -9.69 18.22 -3.91
CA SER A 74 -9.09 18.05 -2.58
C SER A 74 -7.59 17.89 -2.69
N VAL A 75 -6.87 18.22 -1.62
CA VAL A 75 -5.44 17.94 -1.50
C VAL A 75 -5.20 17.26 -0.15
N GLY A 76 -4.59 16.08 -0.17
CA GLY A 76 -4.24 15.36 1.04
C GLY A 76 -2.82 14.84 1.02
N LYS A 77 -2.30 14.55 2.21
CA LYS A 77 -0.97 13.99 2.43
C LYS A 77 -1.09 12.62 3.05
N ILE A 78 -0.48 11.64 2.40
CA ILE A 78 -0.31 10.30 2.95
C ILE A 78 1.05 10.22 3.63
N SER A 79 1.06 9.88 4.92
CA SER A 79 2.28 9.71 5.72
C SER A 79 2.17 8.53 6.67
N TYR A 80 3.29 7.97 7.10
CA TYR A 80 3.29 6.91 8.11
C TYR A 80 3.48 7.51 9.50
N ASP A 81 2.49 7.34 10.37
CA ASP A 81 2.58 7.68 11.79
C ASP A 81 3.22 6.50 12.53
N ILE A 82 4.47 6.71 12.98
CA ILE A 82 5.27 5.70 13.68
C ILE A 82 4.66 5.37 15.04
N TRP A 83 4.14 6.36 15.76
CA TRP A 83 3.61 6.19 17.11
C TRP A 83 2.30 5.41 17.10
N ARG A 84 1.46 5.64 16.10
CA ARG A 84 0.19 4.92 15.90
C ARG A 84 0.32 3.71 14.97
N THR A 85 1.54 3.41 14.54
CA THR A 85 1.90 2.29 13.64
C THR A 85 0.97 2.14 12.43
N ARG A 86 0.58 3.27 11.83
CA ARG A 86 -0.42 3.30 10.75
C ARG A 86 -0.15 4.38 9.72
N TRP A 87 -0.69 4.19 8.53
CA TRP A 87 -0.74 5.24 7.52
C TRP A 87 -1.81 6.27 7.85
N THR A 88 -1.54 7.54 7.65
CA THR A 88 -2.53 8.62 7.74
C THR A 88 -2.71 9.23 6.37
N PHE A 89 -3.94 9.60 6.05
CA PHE A 89 -4.28 10.42 4.89
C PHE A 89 -5.11 11.60 5.36
N ASP A 90 -4.43 12.71 5.58
CA ASP A 90 -5.02 13.93 6.14
C ASP A 90 -4.99 15.01 5.06
N GLY A 91 -5.99 15.88 4.99
CA GLY A 91 -6.06 16.83 3.90
C GLY A 91 -7.17 17.84 4.02
N THR A 92 -7.37 18.56 2.92
CA THR A 92 -8.32 19.66 2.81
C THR A 92 -9.12 19.52 1.52
N ASN A 93 -10.44 19.59 1.64
CA ASN A 93 -11.34 19.72 0.50
C ASN A 93 -11.54 21.21 0.25
N TYR A 94 -11.57 21.58 -1.02
CA TYR A 94 -11.63 22.97 -1.43
C TYR A 94 -12.89 23.21 -2.27
N HIS A 95 -13.33 24.45 -2.21
CA HIS A 95 -14.16 25.01 -3.24
C HIS A 95 -13.37 25.12 -4.55
N ASP A 96 -14.09 25.11 -5.66
CA ASP A 96 -13.53 25.22 -7.01
C ASP A 96 -12.75 26.55 -7.23
N ASP A 97 -12.97 27.55 -6.37
CA ASP A 97 -12.27 28.84 -6.36
C ASP A 97 -10.99 28.87 -5.50
N GLY A 98 -10.59 27.72 -4.94
CA GLY A 98 -9.38 27.56 -4.12
C GLY A 98 -9.57 27.86 -2.63
N ARG A 99 -10.75 28.27 -2.16
CA ARG A 99 -11.00 28.44 -0.72
C ARG A 99 -11.10 27.06 -0.05
N PRO A 100 -10.54 26.88 1.16
CA PRO A 100 -10.77 25.65 1.89
C PRO A 100 -12.25 25.55 2.31
N PHE A 101 -12.73 24.33 2.45
CA PHE A 101 -14.12 24.04 2.84
C PHE A 101 -14.15 23.18 4.10
N CYS A 102 -13.43 22.05 4.08
CA CYS A 102 -13.27 21.21 5.24
C CYS A 102 -11.89 20.56 5.28
N HIS A 103 -11.41 20.32 6.49
CA HIS A 103 -10.23 19.52 6.74
C HIS A 103 -10.66 18.13 7.17
N TRP A 104 -10.01 17.10 6.65
CA TRP A 104 -10.21 15.74 7.12
C TRP A 104 -8.96 15.21 7.78
N ARG A 105 -9.18 14.40 8.83
CA ARG A 105 -8.11 13.73 9.57
C ARG A 105 -8.42 12.25 9.73
N THR A 106 -7.44 11.42 9.44
CA THR A 106 -7.53 9.97 9.56
C THR A 106 -7.64 9.54 11.02
N ILE A 107 -8.76 8.91 11.35
CA ILE A 107 -9.05 8.28 12.64
C ILE A 107 -8.48 6.87 12.68
N SER A 108 -8.58 6.11 11.58
CA SER A 108 -8.08 4.75 11.44
C SER A 108 -7.80 4.43 9.98
N SER A 109 -6.89 3.50 9.71
CA SER A 109 -6.58 3.11 8.34
C SER A 109 -6.03 1.68 8.26
N TYR A 110 -6.08 1.12 7.07
CA TYR A 110 -5.54 -0.18 6.77
C TYR A 110 -5.04 -0.24 5.32
N LEU A 111 -3.78 -0.66 5.13
CA LEU A 111 -3.21 -0.89 3.82
C LEU A 111 -3.29 -2.38 3.49
N ASP A 112 -4.24 -2.75 2.65
CA ASP A 112 -4.36 -4.09 2.10
C ASP A 112 -3.36 -4.27 0.96
N ARG A 113 -2.20 -4.85 1.30
CA ARG A 113 -1.14 -5.14 0.34
C ARG A 113 -1.51 -6.23 -0.66
N HIS A 114 -2.49 -7.08 -0.38
CA HIS A 114 -2.90 -8.14 -1.29
C HIS A 114 -3.81 -7.57 -2.37
N ASN A 115 -4.88 -6.89 -1.96
CA ASN A 115 -5.85 -6.29 -2.88
C ASN A 115 -5.41 -4.95 -3.46
N LYS A 116 -4.28 -4.40 -3.00
CA LYS A 116 -3.72 -3.11 -3.45
C LYS A 116 -4.70 -1.96 -3.18
N VAL A 117 -5.30 -1.97 -1.99
CA VAL A 117 -6.27 -0.96 -1.55
C VAL A 117 -5.82 -0.38 -0.22
N PHE A 118 -5.91 0.94 -0.10
CA PHE A 118 -5.73 1.66 1.14
C PHE A 118 -7.10 2.15 1.64
N TYR A 119 -7.51 1.65 2.80
CA TYR A 119 -8.75 2.00 3.48
C TYR A 119 -8.48 3.02 4.57
N TYR A 120 -9.35 4.01 4.72
CA TYR A 120 -9.23 5.00 5.79
C TYR A 120 -10.60 5.45 6.29
N ILE A 121 -10.69 5.67 7.60
CA ILE A 121 -11.80 6.33 8.27
C ILE A 121 -11.31 7.70 8.67
N PHE A 122 -12.07 8.73 8.37
CA PHE A 122 -11.69 10.12 8.63
C PHE A 122 -12.76 10.85 9.44
N LEU A 123 -12.32 11.90 10.13
CA LEU A 123 -13.15 12.93 10.73
C LEU A 123 -13.02 14.19 9.88
N ASN A 124 -14.13 14.73 9.42
CA ASN A 124 -14.18 16.05 8.79
C ASN A 124 -14.43 17.12 9.84
N THR A 125 -13.75 18.25 9.72
CA THR A 125 -14.01 19.48 10.45
C THR A 125 -14.22 20.57 9.39
N GLN A 126 -15.39 21.20 9.39
CA GLN A 126 -15.64 22.32 8.49
C GLN A 126 -14.83 23.54 8.94
N GLU A 127 -14.37 24.35 7.98
CA GLU A 127 -13.56 25.53 8.31
C GLU A 127 -14.40 26.60 9.04
N GLU A 128 -15.67 26.77 8.65
CA GLU A 128 -16.58 27.77 9.22
C GLU A 128 -17.24 27.32 10.53
N GLU A 129 -17.34 26.01 10.76
CA GLU A 129 -18.00 25.43 11.94
C GLU A 129 -16.99 24.61 12.77
N ALA A 130 -16.39 25.24 13.77
CA ALA A 130 -15.34 24.65 14.62
C ALA A 130 -15.76 23.36 15.39
N HIS A 131 -17.04 22.97 15.38
CA HIS A 131 -17.59 21.89 16.20
C HIS A 131 -18.44 20.85 15.48
N ALA A 132 -18.92 21.10 14.26
CA ALA A 132 -19.80 20.17 13.53
C ALA A 132 -18.99 19.28 12.57
N GLY A 133 -18.29 18.31 13.15
CA GLY A 133 -17.58 17.30 12.38
C GLY A 133 -18.42 16.04 12.15
N TYR A 134 -18.27 15.42 10.97
CA TYR A 134 -18.84 14.10 10.68
C TYR A 134 -17.73 13.12 10.34
N THR A 135 -17.96 11.84 10.64
CA THR A 135 -17.05 10.77 10.24
C THR A 135 -17.34 10.34 8.80
N GLY A 136 -16.36 9.76 8.14
CA GLY A 136 -16.55 9.18 6.81
C GLY A 136 -15.60 8.02 6.56
N PHE A 137 -15.81 7.36 5.44
CA PHE A 137 -15.01 6.23 5.01
C PHE A 137 -14.52 6.46 3.58
N GLY A 138 -13.24 6.16 3.35
CA GLY A 138 -12.62 6.29 2.06
C GLY A 138 -11.78 5.08 1.68
N ILE A 139 -11.65 4.90 0.38
CA ILE A 139 -10.87 3.86 -0.28
C ILE A 139 -9.98 4.49 -1.34
N VAL A 140 -8.73 4.07 -1.39
CA VAL A 140 -7.77 4.45 -2.42
C VAL A 140 -7.27 3.17 -3.08
N HIS A 141 -7.54 3.06 -4.37
CA HIS A 141 -7.02 1.98 -5.20
C HIS A 141 -5.61 2.32 -5.69
N LEU A 142 -4.72 1.36 -5.50
CA LEU A 142 -3.35 1.45 -5.97
C LEU A 142 -3.23 0.77 -7.32
N HIS A 143 -2.54 1.41 -8.25
CA HIS A 143 -2.19 0.85 -9.55
C HIS A 143 -0.70 0.75 -9.69
N LYS A 144 -0.25 -0.22 -10.48
CA LYS A 144 1.16 -0.40 -10.76
C LYS A 144 1.61 0.60 -11.81
N VAL A 145 2.48 1.52 -11.41
CA VAL A 145 3.16 2.46 -12.29
C VAL A 145 4.64 2.10 -12.24
N GLU A 146 5.20 1.71 -13.37
CA GLU A 146 6.56 1.16 -13.48
C GLU A 146 6.77 -0.05 -12.54
N LYS A 147 7.54 0.15 -11.47
CA LYS A 147 7.90 -0.86 -10.47
C LYS A 147 7.24 -0.62 -9.10
N LYS A 148 6.29 0.32 -9.01
CA LYS A 148 5.68 0.75 -7.75
C LYS A 148 4.16 0.74 -7.82
N TRP A 149 3.52 0.41 -6.70
CA TRP A 149 2.08 0.58 -6.52
C TRP A 149 1.82 1.96 -5.93
N VAL A 150 1.07 2.79 -6.66
CA VAL A 150 0.79 4.18 -6.30
C VAL A 150 -0.72 4.47 -6.32
N PRO A 151 -1.20 5.42 -5.50
CA PRO A 151 -2.57 5.94 -5.58
C PRO A 151 -2.88 6.49 -6.97
N VAL A 152 -4.02 6.09 -7.53
CA VAL A 152 -4.50 6.61 -8.85
C VAL A 152 -5.96 7.01 -8.81
N ARG A 153 -6.78 6.33 -8.00
CA ARG A 153 -8.20 6.63 -7.87
C ARG A 153 -8.72 6.14 -6.54
N GLY A 154 -9.91 6.59 -6.17
CA GLY A 154 -10.56 6.15 -4.97
C GLY A 154 -12.02 6.54 -4.95
N ALA A 155 -12.63 6.30 -3.80
CA ALA A 155 -13.96 6.78 -3.50
C ALA A 155 -14.05 7.07 -2.01
N PHE A 156 -14.93 7.99 -1.63
CA PHE A 156 -15.26 8.21 -0.23
C PHE A 156 -16.75 8.47 -0.06
N ALA A 157 -17.25 8.19 1.13
CA ALA A 157 -18.59 8.57 1.56
C ALA A 157 -18.48 9.31 2.90
N ALA A 158 -19.14 10.46 2.98
CA ALA A 158 -19.37 11.16 4.23
C ALA A 158 -20.45 10.41 5.03
N GLY A 159 -20.33 10.36 6.35
CA GLY A 159 -21.26 9.68 7.25
C GLY A 159 -22.56 10.43 7.52
N ASN A 160 -22.92 11.41 6.68
CA ASN A 160 -24.19 12.12 6.79
C ASN A 160 -25.32 11.29 6.13
N PRO A 161 -26.55 11.29 6.68
CA PRO A 161 -27.67 10.60 6.07
C PRO A 161 -27.89 11.05 4.62
N GLY A 162 -28.02 10.09 3.70
CA GLY A 162 -28.29 10.34 2.28
C GLY A 162 -27.05 10.60 1.41
N GLU A 163 -25.84 10.59 1.98
CA GLU A 163 -24.61 10.70 1.20
C GLU A 163 -24.27 9.38 0.48
N SER A 164 -23.87 9.50 -0.78
CA SER A 164 -23.41 8.38 -1.60
C SER A 164 -21.89 8.40 -1.75
N PHE A 165 -21.31 7.27 -2.16
CA PHE A 165 -19.91 7.23 -2.56
C PHE A 165 -19.65 8.21 -3.71
N ARG A 166 -18.62 9.03 -3.55
CA ARG A 166 -18.11 9.95 -4.57
C ARG A 166 -16.76 9.42 -5.04
N SER A 167 -16.67 9.11 -6.33
CA SER A 167 -15.43 8.66 -6.95
C SER A 167 -14.51 9.84 -7.25
N HIS A 168 -13.22 9.61 -7.10
CA HIS A 168 -12.19 10.59 -7.43
C HIS A 168 -10.99 9.95 -8.13
N SER A 169 -10.31 10.73 -8.97
CA SER A 169 -8.98 10.44 -9.49
C SER A 169 -7.91 11.11 -8.62
N MET A 170 -6.72 10.53 -8.53
CA MET A 170 -5.62 11.05 -7.74
C MET A 170 -4.39 11.33 -8.61
N VAL A 171 -3.70 12.43 -8.35
CA VAL A 171 -2.42 12.77 -8.96
C VAL A 171 -1.41 13.13 -7.89
N ARG A 172 -0.14 12.76 -8.09
CA ARG A 172 0.94 13.13 -7.16
C ARG A 172 1.26 14.61 -7.31
N LEU A 173 1.44 15.29 -6.18
CA LEU A 173 1.82 16.69 -6.08
C LEU A 173 3.17 16.83 -5.38
N GLU A 174 3.83 17.95 -5.62
CA GLU A 174 5.10 18.30 -4.97
C GLU A 174 4.87 18.78 -3.53
N SER A 175 3.84 19.61 -3.32
CA SER A 175 3.49 20.20 -2.03
C SER A 175 1.98 20.45 -1.89
N VAL A 176 1.56 20.73 -0.66
CA VAL A 176 0.22 21.25 -0.37
C VAL A 176 0.21 22.74 -0.75
N PRO A 177 -0.85 23.26 -1.40
CA PRO A 177 -0.92 24.69 -1.71
C PRO A 177 -0.96 25.52 -0.43
N GLU A 178 -0.16 26.58 -0.39
CA GLU A 178 -0.01 27.48 0.76
C GLU A 178 -1.08 28.57 0.79
N ASN A 179 -1.68 28.88 -0.36
CA ASN A 179 -2.70 29.92 -0.48
C ASN A 179 -3.72 29.59 -1.59
N ARG A 180 -4.78 30.40 -1.62
CA ARG A 180 -5.92 30.26 -2.54
C ARG A 180 -5.50 30.30 -4.02
N ASP A 181 -4.60 31.21 -4.39
CA ASP A 181 -4.19 31.38 -5.78
C ASP A 181 -3.39 30.17 -6.27
N GLN A 182 -2.49 29.66 -5.44
CA GLN A 182 -1.75 28.43 -5.72
C GLN A 182 -2.67 27.21 -5.81
N ALA A 183 -3.66 27.10 -4.92
CA ALA A 183 -4.66 26.02 -4.97
C ALA A 183 -5.45 26.07 -6.28
N ARG A 184 -5.95 27.24 -6.65
CA ARG A 184 -6.70 27.44 -7.89
C ARG A 184 -5.89 27.09 -9.14
N GLU A 185 -4.61 27.50 -9.18
CA GLU A 185 -3.74 27.18 -10.30
C GLU A 185 -3.47 25.67 -10.39
N LEU A 186 -3.19 25.04 -9.25
CA LEU A 186 -3.01 23.59 -9.15
C LEU A 186 -4.25 22.84 -9.66
N PHE A 187 -5.45 23.28 -9.28
CA PHE A 187 -6.69 22.63 -9.68
C PHE A 187 -6.91 22.68 -11.19
N ARG A 188 -6.51 23.77 -11.85
CA ARG A 188 -6.60 23.89 -13.30
C ARG A 188 -5.54 23.07 -14.01
N GLN A 189 -4.27 23.29 -13.65
CA GLN A 189 -3.14 22.69 -14.38
C GLN A 189 -3.01 21.19 -14.16
N LYS A 190 -3.24 20.72 -12.92
CA LYS A 190 -2.96 19.33 -12.52
C LYS A 190 -4.21 18.49 -12.36
N LEU A 191 -5.32 19.09 -11.91
CA LEU A 191 -6.60 18.39 -11.70
C LEU A 191 -7.60 18.62 -12.83
N GLY A 192 -7.31 19.53 -13.77
CA GLY A 192 -8.13 19.77 -14.96
C GLY A 192 -9.49 20.42 -14.68
N LEU A 193 -9.61 21.19 -13.59
CA LEU A 193 -10.80 21.96 -13.28
C LEU A 193 -11.02 23.01 -14.40
N PRO A 194 -12.24 23.11 -14.97
CA PRO A 194 -12.51 24.04 -16.05
C PRO A 194 -12.35 25.50 -15.59
N ASN A 195 -12.05 26.36 -16.54
CA ASN A 195 -11.98 27.79 -16.31
C ASN A 195 -13.36 28.34 -15.91
N PRO A 196 -13.43 29.28 -14.94
CA PRO A 196 -14.69 29.91 -14.58
C PRO A 196 -15.27 30.63 -15.79
N PRO A 197 -16.60 30.61 -15.97
CA PRO A 197 -17.24 31.32 -17.07
C PRO A 197 -16.86 32.80 -16.99
N GLY A 198 -16.21 33.31 -18.04
CA GLY A 198 -15.73 34.68 -18.13
C GLY A 198 -14.21 34.88 -18.06
N SER A 199 -13.39 33.84 -17.79
CA SER A 199 -11.94 33.94 -18.02
C SER A 199 -11.65 33.67 -19.50
N SER A 200 -11.61 34.73 -20.30
CA SER A 200 -11.18 34.70 -21.69
C SER A 200 -9.72 34.26 -21.77
N THR A 201 -9.49 32.97 -22.02
CA THR A 201 -8.28 32.47 -22.66
C THR A 201 -8.66 31.67 -23.90
N ASP A 202 -9.67 32.15 -24.62
CA ASP A 202 -9.69 32.07 -26.08
C ASP A 202 -8.95 33.32 -26.60
N GLN A 203 -7.62 33.23 -26.63
CA GLN A 203 -6.85 33.91 -27.65
C GLN A 203 -6.34 32.81 -28.56
N GLY A 204 -7.04 32.65 -29.69
CA GLY A 204 -6.70 31.66 -30.69
C GLY A 204 -5.36 31.94 -31.37
N ALA A 205 -4.69 30.85 -31.74
CA ALA A 205 -4.12 30.57 -33.07
C ALA A 205 -3.50 29.16 -33.03
#